data_AF-A0A5P0ZN73-F1
#
_entry.id   AF-A0A5P0ZN73-F1
#
_cell.length_a   1.000
_cell.length_b   1.000
_cell.length_c   1.000
_cell.angle_alpha   90.00
_cell.angle_beta   90.00
_cell.angle_gamma   90.00
#
_symmetry.space_group_name_H-M   'P 1'
#
loop_
_entity.id
_entity.type
_entity.pdbx_description
1 polymer ?
#
loop_
_entity_poly.entity_id
_entity_poly.type
_entity_poly.pdbx_seq_one_letter_code
_entity_poly.pdbx_strand_id
1 'polypeptide(L)'
;MKISIKLDTNRNIIGINNTNDSAAETQSKIKGWLLIESDPAFSIENKELWTVRETDNTLVHISTGMTPDEEKTQADALLGKNVGTALAAAQGADKKADNAVAGLAQFGKLVAPLLATAQSSSNTDDGGTK
;
A
#
# COMPACT_ATOMS: atom_id res chain seq x y z
N MET A 1 3.78 -18.83 22.68
CA MET A 1 4.70 -19.02 23.84
C MET A 1 4.40 -17.86 24.74
N LYS A 2 4.14 -18.14 26.01
CA LYS A 2 3.81 -17.10 26.99
C LYS A 2 5.08 -16.53 27.60
N ILE A 3 5.04 -15.24 27.85
CA ILE A 3 6.06 -14.52 28.60
C ILE A 3 5.40 -13.71 29.69
N SER A 4 6.16 -13.39 30.72
CA SER A 4 5.72 -12.41 31.71
C SER A 4 6.56 -11.15 31.64
N ILE A 5 5.88 -10.01 31.67
CA ILE A 5 6.49 -8.69 31.51
C ILE A 5 6.15 -7.82 32.72
N LYS A 6 7.14 -7.10 33.22
CA LYS A 6 6.95 -6.04 34.21
C LYS A 6 7.19 -4.69 33.55
N LEU A 7 6.27 -3.77 33.78
CA LEU A 7 6.33 -2.41 33.28
C LEU A 7 6.65 -1.40 34.41
N ASP A 8 7.31 -0.30 34.06
CA ASP A 8 7.38 0.89 34.91
C ASP A 8 6.13 1.79 34.76
N THR A 9 6.13 2.96 35.41
CA THR A 9 5.03 3.93 35.36
C THR A 9 4.86 4.57 33.98
N ASN A 10 5.91 4.62 33.17
CA ASN A 10 5.89 5.12 31.80
C ASN A 10 5.60 3.99 30.80
N ARG A 11 5.29 2.79 31.32
CA ARG A 11 5.03 1.59 30.56
C ARG A 11 6.19 1.08 29.71
N ASN A 12 7.42 1.40 30.12
CA ASN A 12 8.62 0.75 29.60
C ASN A 12 8.78 -0.65 30.19
N ILE A 13 9.29 -1.58 29.40
CA ILE A 13 9.60 -2.94 29.86
C ILE A 13 10.84 -2.93 30.75
N ILE A 14 10.65 -3.22 32.05
CA ILE A 14 11.72 -3.28 33.06
C ILE A 14 12.03 -4.70 33.55
N GLY A 15 11.16 -5.67 33.25
CA GLY A 15 11.38 -7.07 33.59
C GLY A 15 10.76 -7.98 32.55
N ILE A 16 11.45 -9.06 32.21
CA ILE A 16 11.03 -10.07 31.24
C ILE A 16 11.39 -11.45 31.82
N ASN A 17 10.44 -12.37 31.80
CA ASN A 17 10.70 -13.79 31.98
C ASN A 17 10.07 -14.55 30.81
N ASN A 18 10.95 -15.09 29.96
CA ASN A 18 10.63 -15.84 28.75
C ASN A 18 11.23 -17.26 28.77
N THR A 19 11.56 -17.80 29.95
CA THR A 19 12.26 -19.09 30.07
C THR A 19 11.40 -20.26 29.55
N ASN A 20 10.11 -20.26 29.89
CA ASN A 20 9.08 -21.17 29.37
C ASN A 20 7.71 -20.71 29.89
N ASP A 21 6.64 -21.29 29.35
CA ASP A 21 5.26 -20.93 29.71
C ASP A 21 4.97 -21.09 31.21
N SER A 22 5.45 -22.16 31.86
CA SER A 22 5.22 -22.40 33.29
C SER A 22 5.93 -21.38 34.20
N ALA A 23 7.16 -21.01 33.84
CA ALA A 23 7.93 -19.98 34.54
C ALA A 23 7.26 -18.60 34.38
N ALA A 24 6.79 -18.27 33.18
CA ALA A 24 6.05 -17.04 32.92
C ALA A 24 4.72 -16.98 33.70
N GLU A 25 3.95 -18.08 33.72
CA GLU A 25 2.71 -18.20 34.48
C GLU A 25 2.92 -18.12 35.99
N THR A 26 4.04 -18.63 36.49
CA THR A 26 4.39 -18.52 37.91
C THR A 26 4.77 -17.09 38.26
N GLN A 27 5.57 -16.44 37.41
CA GLN A 27 6.02 -15.06 37.61
C GLN A 27 4.88 -14.05 37.53
N SER A 28 3.89 -14.26 36.67
CA SER A 28 2.73 -13.36 36.52
C SER A 28 1.81 -13.31 37.76
N LYS A 29 1.91 -14.29 38.67
CA LYS A 29 1.22 -14.25 39.96
C LYS A 29 1.79 -13.20 40.92
N ILE A 30 2.97 -12.67 40.63
CA ILE A 30 3.62 -11.61 41.42
C ILE A 30 3.09 -10.25 40.98
N LYS A 31 2.69 -9.41 41.94
CA LYS A 31 2.13 -8.07 41.67
C LYS A 31 3.02 -7.27 40.70
N GLY A 32 2.39 -6.73 39.65
CA GLY A 32 3.03 -5.89 38.64
C GLY A 32 3.62 -6.66 37.45
N TRP A 33 3.55 -7.99 37.43
CA TRP A 33 3.88 -8.80 36.26
C TRP A 33 2.61 -9.12 35.47
N LEU A 34 2.69 -8.96 34.15
CA LEU A 34 1.63 -9.26 33.19
C LEU A 34 1.98 -10.55 32.48
N LEU A 35 1.03 -11.47 32.35
CA LEU A 35 1.18 -12.65 31.48
C LEU A 35 0.64 -12.30 30.09
N ILE A 36 1.45 -12.47 29.06
CA ILE A 36 1.07 -12.16 27.69
C ILE A 36 1.58 -13.25 26.74
N GLU A 37 1.00 -13.30 25.54
CA GLU A 37 1.62 -14.05 24.44
C GLU A 37 2.83 -13.26 23.90
N SER A 38 3.92 -13.98 23.67
CA SER A 38 5.09 -13.41 22.99
C SER A 38 4.79 -13.25 21.51
N ASP A 39 5.29 -12.15 20.94
CA ASP A 39 5.38 -11.99 19.50
C ASP A 39 6.71 -12.61 18.99
N PRO A 40 6.74 -13.32 17.85
CA PRO A 40 7.98 -13.82 17.24
C PRO A 40 8.98 -12.72 16.85
N ALA A 41 8.51 -11.51 16.56
CA ALA A 41 9.35 -10.35 16.24
C ALA A 41 9.92 -9.67 17.50
N PHE A 42 9.44 -10.04 18.69
CA PHE A 42 9.94 -9.48 19.93
C PHE A 42 11.38 -9.92 20.21
N SER A 43 12.26 -8.95 20.49
CA SER A 43 13.62 -9.19 20.96
C SER A 43 13.86 -8.50 22.29
N ILE A 44 14.46 -9.23 23.24
CA ILE A 44 14.89 -8.69 24.53
C ILE A 44 15.95 -7.59 24.35
N GLU A 45 16.80 -7.71 23.32
CA GLU A 45 17.86 -6.74 23.02
C GLU A 45 17.30 -5.37 22.63
N ASN A 46 16.11 -5.34 22.03
CA ASN A 46 15.44 -4.13 21.55
C ASN A 46 14.12 -3.87 22.32
N LYS A 47 14.02 -4.33 23.56
CA LYS A 47 12.78 -4.27 24.36
C LYS A 47 12.27 -2.84 24.57
N GLU A 48 13.15 -1.85 24.49
CA GLU A 48 12.85 -0.43 24.58
C GLU A 48 11.98 0.09 23.43
N LEU A 49 11.85 -0.68 22.34
CA LEU A 49 10.94 -0.38 21.24
C LEU A 49 9.51 -0.90 21.47
N TRP A 50 9.29 -1.63 22.57
CA TRP A 50 8.06 -2.37 22.83
C TRP A 50 7.38 -1.99 24.14
N THR A 51 6.07 -2.16 24.18
CA THR A 51 5.25 -2.05 25.39
C THR A 51 4.08 -3.04 25.33
N VAL A 52 3.28 -3.14 26.40
CA VAL A 52 2.09 -4.00 26.45
C VAL A 52 0.82 -3.14 26.42
N ARG A 53 0.12 -3.12 25.29
CA ARG A 53 -1.10 -2.32 25.10
C ARG A 53 -2.18 -2.69 26.12
N GLU A 54 -2.73 -1.68 26.79
CA GLU A 54 -3.67 -1.86 27.93
C GLU A 54 -5.01 -2.47 27.55
N THR A 55 -5.50 -2.22 26.33
CA THR A 55 -6.84 -2.63 25.91
C THR A 55 -7.01 -4.14 25.81
N ASP A 56 -5.93 -4.85 25.50
CA ASP A 56 -5.93 -6.25 25.11
C ASP A 56 -4.71 -7.02 25.62
N ASN A 57 -3.82 -6.37 26.38
CA ASN A 57 -2.58 -6.93 26.91
C ASN A 57 -1.66 -7.53 25.83
N THR A 58 -1.64 -6.94 24.63
CA THR A 58 -0.80 -7.39 23.53
C THR A 58 0.53 -6.64 23.50
N LEU A 59 1.58 -7.33 23.06
CA LEU A 59 2.88 -6.71 22.85
C LEU A 59 2.85 -5.89 21.56
N VAL A 60 3.17 -4.60 21.66
CA VAL A 60 3.09 -3.65 20.54
C VAL A 60 4.35 -2.80 20.44
N HIS A 61 4.64 -2.29 19.25
CA HIS A 61 5.67 -1.27 19.08
C HIS A 61 5.21 0.06 19.68
N ILE A 62 6.11 0.74 20.40
CA ILE A 62 5.82 2.03 21.04
C ILE A 62 5.48 3.11 20.00
N SER A 63 6.16 3.10 18.85
CA SER A 63 6.01 4.12 17.81
C SER A 63 4.63 4.13 17.15
N THR A 64 3.99 2.97 17.03
CA THR A 64 2.72 2.80 16.31
C THR A 64 1.56 2.42 17.24
N GLY A 65 1.85 1.86 18.41
CA GLY A 65 0.85 1.27 19.29
C GLY A 65 0.20 0.00 18.71
N MET A 66 0.83 -0.60 17.69
CA MET A 66 0.32 -1.74 16.93
C MET A 66 1.19 -2.97 17.12
N THR A 67 0.58 -4.14 16.97
CA THR A 67 1.33 -5.38 16.78
C THR A 67 1.97 -5.39 15.38
N PRO A 68 3.04 -6.17 15.15
CA PRO A 68 3.63 -6.30 13.82
C PRO A 68 2.63 -6.72 12.72
N ASP A 69 1.65 -7.56 13.06
CA ASP A 69 0.61 -8.00 12.14
C ASP A 69 -0.39 -6.87 11.79
N GLU A 70 -0.72 -6.02 12.75
CA GLU A 70 -1.55 -4.83 12.53
C GLU A 70 -0.82 -3.82 11.64
N GLU A 71 0.47 -3.60 11.88
CA GLU A 71 1.32 -2.74 11.04
C GLU A 71 1.39 -3.24 9.60
N LYS A 72 1.58 -4.56 9.43
CA LYS A 72 1.59 -5.21 8.11
C LYS A 72 0.24 -5.04 7.41
N THR A 73 -0.86 -5.29 8.12
CA THR A 73 -2.22 -5.13 7.57
C THR A 73 -2.48 -3.70 7.12
N GLN A 74 -2.05 -2.71 7.91
CA GLN A 74 -2.16 -1.31 7.54
C GLN A 74 -1.30 -0.97 6.31
N ALA A 75 -0.06 -1.46 6.25
CA ALA A 75 0.84 -1.24 5.12
C ALA A 75 0.26 -1.84 3.82
N ASP A 76 -0.25 -3.08 3.88
CA ASP A 76 -0.85 -3.75 2.73
C ASP A 76 -2.12 -3.02 2.25
N ALA A 77 -2.93 -2.50 3.17
CA ALA A 77 -4.10 -1.69 2.81
C ALA A 77 -3.72 -0.38 2.11
N LEU A 78 -2.67 0.30 2.59
CA LEU A 78 -2.15 1.52 1.96
C LEU A 78 -1.58 1.24 0.57
N LEU A 79 -0.82 0.15 0.42
CA LEU A 79 -0.30 -0.29 -0.86
C LEU A 79 -1.45 -0.60 -1.85
N GLY A 80 -2.46 -1.35 -1.41
CA GLY A 80 -3.63 -1.66 -2.22
C GLY A 80 -4.38 -0.41 -2.69
N LYS A 81 -4.59 0.57 -1.80
CA LYS A 81 -5.21 1.86 -2.15
C LYS A 81 -4.40 2.65 -3.18
N ASN A 82 -3.09 2.71 -2.99
CA ASN A 82 -2.20 3.46 -3.89
C ASN A 82 -2.11 2.81 -5.27
N VAL A 83 -1.98 1.48 -5.33
CA VAL A 83 -1.98 0.71 -6.57
C VAL A 83 -3.33 0.85 -7.30
N GLY A 84 -4.46 0.75 -6.57
CA GLY A 84 -5.79 0.93 -7.15
C GLY A 84 -5.98 2.33 -7.75
N THR A 85 -5.49 3.36 -7.07
CA THR A 85 -5.54 4.74 -7.56
C THR A 85 -4.69 4.92 -8.82
N ALA A 86 -3.46 4.40 -8.82
CA ALA A 86 -2.57 4.45 -9.98
C ALA A 86 -3.16 3.71 -11.20
N LEU A 87 -3.75 2.54 -10.98
CA LEU A 87 -4.38 1.76 -12.04
C LEU A 87 -5.61 2.48 -12.63
N ALA A 88 -6.45 3.08 -11.79
CA ALA A 88 -7.59 3.86 -12.25
C ALA A 88 -7.14 5.08 -13.09
N ALA A 89 -6.08 5.76 -12.67
CA ALA A 89 -5.49 6.87 -13.42
C ALA A 89 -4.95 6.42 -14.79
N ALA A 90 -4.23 5.29 -14.83
CA ALA A 90 -3.73 4.70 -16.07
C ALA A 90 -4.87 4.32 -17.03
N GLN A 91 -5.90 3.64 -16.54
CA GLN A 91 -7.09 3.30 -17.35
C GLN A 91 -7.86 4.53 -17.83
N GLY A 92 -7.84 5.63 -17.07
CA GLY A 92 -8.42 6.91 -17.48
C GLY A 92 -7.62 7.58 -18.59
N ALA A 93 -6.29 7.53 -18.52
CA ALA A 93 -5.40 8.07 -19.54
C ALA A 93 -5.49 7.27 -20.85
N ASP A 94 -5.54 5.94 -20.76
CA ASP A 94 -5.70 5.03 -21.89
C ASP A 94 -7.00 5.32 -22.67
N LYS A 95 -8.14 5.42 -21.98
CA LYS A 95 -9.43 5.80 -22.60
C LYS A 95 -9.38 7.18 -23.26
N LYS A 96 -8.67 8.15 -22.69
CA LYS A 96 -8.51 9.48 -23.29
C LYS A 96 -7.68 9.40 -24.58
N ALA A 97 -6.64 8.58 -24.59
CA ALA A 97 -5.83 8.34 -25.79
C ALA A 97 -6.65 7.67 -26.89
N ASP A 98 -7.42 6.62 -26.57
CA ASP A 98 -8.32 5.96 -27.51
C ASP A 98 -9.33 6.93 -28.12
N ASN A 99 -9.95 7.78 -27.29
CA ASN A 99 -10.89 8.79 -27.75
C ASN A 99 -10.22 9.83 -28.67
N ALA A 100 -8.99 10.23 -28.39
CA ALA A 100 -8.23 11.15 -29.23
C ALA A 100 -7.90 10.53 -30.60
N VAL A 101 -7.47 9.27 -30.62
CA VAL A 101 -7.21 8.52 -31.86
C VAL A 101 -8.49 8.38 -32.69
N ALA A 102 -9.61 8.04 -32.06
CA ALA A 102 -10.91 7.95 -32.73
C ALA A 102 -11.36 9.31 -33.30
N GLY A 103 -11.18 10.39 -32.54
CA GLY A 103 -11.51 11.75 -32.99
C GLY A 103 -10.68 12.19 -34.21
N LEU A 104 -9.37 11.89 -34.21
CA LEU A 104 -8.50 12.19 -35.35
C LEU A 104 -8.91 11.38 -36.59
N ALA A 105 -9.25 10.11 -36.43
CA ALA A 105 -9.74 9.28 -37.53
C ALA A 105 -11.04 9.83 -38.12
N GLN A 106 -11.97 10.33 -37.28
CA GLN A 106 -13.20 10.95 -37.73
C GLN A 106 -12.94 12.28 -38.46
N PHE A 107 -12.04 13.12 -37.93
CA PHE A 107 -11.63 14.35 -38.61
C PHE A 107 -11.02 14.06 -39.99
N GLY A 108 -10.13 13.05 -40.08
CA GLY A 108 -9.55 12.60 -41.35
C GLY A 108 -10.62 12.24 -42.39
N LYS A 109 -11.67 11.51 -41.98
CA LYS A 109 -12.81 11.18 -42.86
C LYS A 109 -13.57 12.42 -43.34
N LEU A 110 -13.70 13.45 -42.50
CA LEU A 110 -14.38 14.70 -42.85
C LEU A 110 -13.57 15.55 -43.86
N VAL A 111 -12.24 15.61 -43.72
CA VAL A 111 -11.40 16.46 -44.58
C VAL A 111 -10.89 15.78 -45.84
N ALA A 112 -10.87 14.44 -45.89
CA ALA A 112 -10.39 13.69 -47.05
C ALA A 112 -11.05 14.08 -48.40
N PRO A 113 -12.39 14.30 -48.48
CA PRO A 113 -13.01 14.74 -49.74
C PRO A 113 -12.55 16.12 -50.22
N LEU A 114 -12.34 17.07 -49.30
CA LEU A 114 -11.87 18.43 -49.62
C LEU A 114 -10.45 18.41 -50.21
N LEU A 115 -9.59 17.55 -49.66
CA LEU A 115 -8.21 17.42 -50.13
C LEU A 115 -8.14 16.72 -51.49
N ALA A 116 -9.00 15.72 -51.72
CA ALA A 116 -9.10 15.03 -53.02
C ALA A 116 -9.57 15.97 -54.15
N THR A 117 -10.48 16.90 -53.87
CA THR A 117 -10.94 17.90 -54.86
C THR A 117 -9.88 18.91 -55.26
N ALA A 118 -8.93 19.25 -54.37
CA ALA A 118 -7.86 20.20 -54.67
C ALA A 118 -6.78 19.62 -55.61
N GLN A 119 -6.68 18.30 -55.77
CA GLN A 119 -5.69 17.65 -56.66
C GLN A 119 -6.20 17.39 -58.08
N SER A 120 -7.50 17.44 -58.36
CA SER A 120 -8.05 17.12 -59.69
C SER A 120 -7.99 18.26 -60.71
N SER A 121 -7.61 19.49 -60.32
CA SER A 121 -7.37 20.58 -61.28
C SER A 121 -5.91 20.65 -61.71
N SER A 122 -5.35 19.53 -62.17
CA SER A 122 -4.17 19.53 -63.03
C SER A 122 -4.68 19.62 -64.45
N ASN A 123 -4.64 20.81 -65.06
CA ASN A 123 -4.93 21.02 -66.48
C ASN A 123 -3.99 20.13 -67.32
N THR A 124 -4.45 18.94 -67.70
CA THR A 124 -4.04 18.32 -68.96
C THR A 124 -4.68 19.13 -70.07
N ASP A 125 -4.04 20.24 -70.45
CA ASP A 125 -4.26 20.78 -71.79
C ASP A 125 -3.68 19.76 -72.76
N ASP A 126 -4.60 18.98 -73.31
CA ASP A 126 -4.46 18.18 -74.51
C ASP A 126 -4.09 19.13 -75.66
N GLY A 127 -2.78 19.32 -75.84
CA GLY A 127 -2.20 20.03 -76.96
C GLY A 127 -2.28 19.20 -78.24
N GLY A 128 -3.47 19.09 -78.79
CA GLY A 128 -3.79 19.24 -80.21
C GLY A 128 -2.93 18.49 -81.24
N THR A 129 -3.60 17.54 -81.90
CA THR A 129 -3.27 17.06 -83.24
C THR A 129 -2.97 18.20 -84.24
N LYS A 130 -1.80 18.14 -84.92
CA LYS A 130 -1.63 18.21 -86.38
C LYS A 130 -0.17 18.04 -86.80
#